data_AF-A0A925FAA5-F1
#
_entry.id   AF-A0A925FAA5-F1
#
_cell.length_a   1.000
_cell.length_b   1.000
_cell.length_c   1.000
_cell.angle_alpha   90.00
_cell.angle_beta   90.00
_cell.angle_gamma   90.00
#
_symmetry.space_group_name_H-M   'P 1'
#
loop_
_entity.id
_entity.type
_entity.pdbx_description
1 polymer ?
#
loop_
_entity_poly.entity_id
_entity_poly.type
_entity_poly.pdbx_seq_one_letter_code
_entity_poly.pdbx_strand_id
1 'polypeptide(L)'
;MMLKLKPSILLIILSVLFYSCQKEYSLEGNVAAVYSLTGSPGACTNAVVTGTYQAGTALGATNIVTIAVDVTAIGTYTISTGPVNGIIFSGSGSFTATGPQTILLNGTGIPVAAGTFSFTTGVNGCSFPVIVSSGGGSSGGTAVFTLNGAPGNCTGFSTAGTYAAGTALGATNTATVTVNVATIGTYTISTNTVNGISFAGSGSFTTTGPQPVQLIGSGTPLAGGTFDFIPGTNGCTFSLLITGSSSGSAVFTYTGAPGTCTSATPAGTYTAGIALTASNTVVVGVNVTTIGTYILSTPIVNGFSFSGSGSFTATGPQIVTLTGSGTPGASGIFNFTPSNNGCSFPVTVAAGTLTDFLICTIDGVPKTFNVDLLGDRFTADTIDIGGAESSAGNSPLFGIELSKSPAITTGIYNRYSFTNTSTFCTAGYDDGLTTTLWFSALLLQTGGFTVNVTLFTANRISGTFSGTLYDNVGLGTGTKTVTAGSFSVPY
;
A
#
# COMPACT_ATOMS: atom_id res chain seq x y z
N MET A 1 16.89 -32.93 -59.47
CA MET A 1 17.75 -33.54 -58.44
C MET A 1 16.82 -34.11 -57.36
N MET A 2 16.50 -35.40 -57.44
CA MET A 2 15.60 -36.09 -56.50
C MET A 2 16.34 -36.35 -55.20
N LEU A 3 15.93 -35.72 -54.09
CA LEU A 3 16.45 -36.05 -52.76
C LEU A 3 15.76 -37.32 -52.27
N LYS A 4 16.50 -38.43 -52.20
CA LYS A 4 16.07 -39.66 -51.56
C LYS A 4 16.03 -39.45 -50.04
N LEU A 5 14.83 -39.45 -49.46
CA LEU A 5 14.64 -39.48 -48.00
C LEU A 5 15.10 -40.86 -47.48
N LYS A 6 16.08 -40.87 -46.57
CA LYS A 6 16.65 -42.11 -46.01
C LYS A 6 15.63 -42.79 -45.06
N PRO A 7 15.52 -44.13 -45.08
CA PRO A 7 14.56 -44.89 -44.25
C PRO A 7 14.79 -44.78 -42.74
N SER A 8 15.92 -44.21 -42.31
CA SER A 8 16.32 -44.13 -40.91
C SER A 8 15.68 -42.95 -40.14
N ILE A 9 15.00 -42.01 -40.81
CA ILE A 9 14.34 -40.86 -40.16
C ILE A 9 12.86 -41.16 -39.84
N LEU A 10 12.25 -42.15 -40.50
CA LEU A 10 10.88 -42.58 -40.20
C LEU A 10 10.79 -43.45 -38.92
N LEU A 11 11.91 -44.04 -38.48
CA LEU A 11 11.94 -44.91 -37.29
C LEU A 11 12.12 -44.15 -35.97
N ILE A 12 12.58 -42.90 -36.00
CA ILE A 12 12.80 -42.08 -34.79
C ILE A 12 11.55 -41.24 -34.44
N ILE A 13 10.67 -40.97 -35.41
CA ILE A 13 9.39 -40.28 -35.16
C ILE A 13 8.29 -41.26 -34.71
N LEU A 14 8.44 -42.56 -34.96
CA LEU A 14 7.51 -43.59 -34.49
C LEU A 14 7.82 -44.13 -33.08
N SER A 15 9.03 -43.90 -32.55
CA SER A 15 9.42 -44.33 -31.19
C SER A 15 9.10 -43.31 -30.08
N VAL A 16 8.75 -42.07 -30.43
CA VAL A 16 8.34 -41.03 -29.47
C VAL A 16 6.82 -41.03 -29.21
N LEU A 17 6.05 -41.81 -29.98
CA LEU A 17 4.59 -41.95 -29.84
C LEU A 17 4.13 -43.10 -28.93
N PHE A 18 5.06 -43.87 -28.33
CA PHE A 18 4.74 -45.00 -27.44
C PHE A 18 5.20 -44.83 -25.98
N TYR A 19 5.59 -43.62 -25.56
CA TYR A 19 5.97 -43.34 -24.16
C TYR A 19 4.93 -42.55 -23.33
N SER A 20 3.73 -42.30 -23.86
CA SER A 20 2.67 -41.54 -23.16
C SER A 20 1.45 -42.36 -22.70
N CYS A 21 1.58 -43.68 -22.62
CA CYS A 21 0.56 -44.54 -21.99
C CYS A 21 1.23 -45.61 -21.13
N GLN A 22 1.92 -45.18 -20.06
CA GLN A 22 1.87 -46.00 -18.85
C GLN A 22 0.56 -45.65 -18.14
N LYS A 23 -0.41 -46.55 -18.28
CA LYS A 23 -1.56 -46.61 -17.39
C LYS A 23 -1.00 -46.86 -15.99
N GLU A 24 -1.00 -45.86 -15.13
CA GLU A 24 -0.64 -46.03 -13.73
C GLU A 24 -1.55 -47.11 -13.15
N TYR A 25 -0.95 -48.22 -12.72
CA TYR A 25 -1.62 -49.13 -11.80
C TYR A 25 -1.79 -48.36 -10.50
N SER A 26 -2.93 -47.69 -10.32
CA SER A 26 -3.40 -47.32 -8.99
C SER A 26 -3.58 -48.64 -8.23
N LEU A 27 -2.62 -48.97 -7.37
CA LEU A 27 -2.91 -49.89 -6.28
C LEU A 27 -3.97 -49.18 -5.42
N GLU A 28 -5.25 -49.44 -5.70
CA GLU A 28 -6.34 -49.23 -4.74
C GLU A 28 -6.23 -50.26 -3.60
N GLY A 29 -5.04 -50.40 -3.03
CA GLY A 29 -4.93 -50.77 -1.64
C GLY A 29 -5.53 -49.61 -0.88
N ASN A 30 -6.57 -49.89 -0.09
CA ASN A 30 -7.15 -48.93 0.85
C ASN A 30 -6.11 -48.68 1.95
N VAL A 31 -5.02 -47.99 1.60
CA VAL A 31 -3.89 -47.74 2.50
C VAL A 31 -4.43 -46.78 3.56
N ALA A 32 -4.51 -47.26 4.80
CA ALA A 32 -4.90 -46.42 5.91
C ALA A 32 -3.86 -45.32 6.09
N ALA A 33 -4.32 -44.08 6.21
CA ALA A 33 -3.45 -42.98 6.57
C ALA A 33 -2.86 -43.18 7.96
N VAL A 34 -1.63 -42.70 8.16
CA VAL A 34 -1.03 -42.56 9.49
C VAL A 34 -1.09 -41.07 9.85
N TYR A 35 -1.73 -40.76 10.97
CA TYR A 35 -1.93 -39.40 11.43
C TYR A 35 -2.05 -39.34 12.94
N SER A 36 -1.88 -38.15 13.51
CA SER A 36 -2.15 -37.85 14.91
C SER A 36 -3.14 -36.70 15.03
N LEU A 37 -4.03 -36.77 16.02
CA LEU A 37 -4.95 -35.68 16.32
C LEU A 37 -4.25 -34.65 17.20
N THR A 38 -4.25 -33.38 16.78
CA THR A 38 -3.58 -32.33 17.54
C THR A 38 -4.25 -32.15 18.90
N GLY A 39 -3.49 -32.39 19.97
CA GLY A 39 -3.98 -32.29 21.36
C GLY A 39 -4.40 -33.62 22.01
N SER A 40 -4.29 -34.76 21.31
CA SER A 40 -4.49 -36.08 21.93
C SER A 40 -3.40 -36.37 22.99
N PRO A 41 -3.73 -37.03 24.14
CA PRO A 41 -5.05 -37.55 24.56
C PRO A 41 -5.91 -36.53 25.34
N GLY A 42 -5.62 -35.23 25.23
CA GLY A 42 -6.31 -34.14 25.92
C GLY A 42 -7.39 -33.46 25.08
N ALA A 43 -7.45 -32.13 25.15
CA ALA A 43 -8.41 -31.32 24.38
C ALA A 43 -7.95 -31.17 22.92
N CYS A 44 -8.88 -31.25 21.98
CA CYS A 44 -8.57 -31.01 20.56
C CYS A 44 -8.15 -29.56 20.36
N THR A 45 -6.91 -29.33 19.92
CA THR A 45 -6.44 -27.98 19.59
C THR A 45 -7.17 -27.49 18.35
N ASN A 46 -7.84 -26.34 18.46
CA ASN A 46 -8.61 -25.70 17.37
C ASN A 46 -9.81 -26.51 16.84
N ALA A 47 -10.47 -27.33 17.66
CA ALA A 47 -11.76 -27.89 17.28
C ALA A 47 -12.82 -26.77 17.12
N VAL A 48 -13.52 -26.76 15.98
CA VAL A 48 -14.61 -25.80 15.72
C VAL A 48 -15.92 -26.57 15.59
N VAL A 49 -16.79 -26.39 16.58
CA VAL A 49 -18.14 -26.96 16.58
C VAL A 49 -19.10 -25.97 15.92
N THR A 50 -19.81 -26.42 14.90
CA THR A 50 -20.75 -25.59 14.12
C THR A 50 -22.14 -26.21 14.13
N GLY A 51 -23.16 -25.36 14.21
CA GLY A 51 -24.57 -25.77 14.24
C GLY A 51 -25.21 -25.58 15.62
N THR A 52 -26.53 -25.58 15.62
CA THR A 52 -27.34 -25.46 16.85
C THR A 52 -27.68 -26.85 17.38
N TYR A 53 -27.37 -27.10 18.64
CA TYR A 53 -27.65 -28.36 19.31
C TYR A 53 -28.72 -28.13 20.38
N GLN A 54 -29.85 -28.81 20.26
CA GLN A 54 -30.99 -28.65 21.16
C GLN A 54 -31.54 -30.02 21.58
N ALA A 55 -31.82 -30.19 22.87
CA ALA A 55 -32.43 -31.40 23.38
C ALA A 55 -33.79 -31.68 22.70
N GLY A 56 -34.00 -32.91 22.23
CA GLY A 56 -35.20 -33.34 21.52
C GLY A 56 -35.25 -33.01 20.01
N THR A 57 -34.24 -32.33 19.46
CA THR A 57 -34.22 -31.95 18.03
C THR A 57 -33.18 -32.76 17.27
N ALA A 58 -33.58 -33.43 16.18
CA ALA A 58 -32.66 -34.19 15.34
C ALA A 58 -31.59 -33.28 14.70
N LEU A 59 -30.35 -33.75 14.67
CA LEU A 59 -29.25 -33.04 14.02
C LEU A 59 -29.41 -33.07 12.49
N GLY A 60 -29.07 -31.94 11.86
CA GLY A 60 -29.07 -31.77 10.41
C GLY A 60 -27.65 -31.65 9.84
N ALA A 61 -27.56 -31.44 8.52
CA ALA A 61 -26.27 -31.35 7.80
C ALA A 61 -25.36 -30.19 8.25
N THR A 62 -25.89 -29.21 8.99
CA THR A 62 -25.13 -28.08 9.53
C THR A 62 -24.48 -28.37 10.89
N ASN A 63 -24.81 -29.50 11.53
CA ASN A 63 -24.24 -29.90 12.82
C ASN A 63 -22.92 -30.64 12.59
N ILE A 64 -21.82 -29.91 12.48
CA ILE A 64 -20.51 -30.46 12.10
C ILE A 64 -19.41 -30.02 13.07
N VAL A 65 -18.30 -30.75 13.07
CA VAL A 65 -17.08 -30.40 13.82
C VAL A 65 -15.88 -30.52 12.92
N THR A 66 -15.03 -29.50 12.86
CA THR A 66 -13.73 -29.58 12.18
C THR A 66 -12.61 -29.77 13.18
N ILE A 67 -11.67 -30.67 12.89
CA ILE A 67 -10.55 -31.02 13.77
C ILE A 67 -9.24 -31.01 12.98
N ALA A 68 -8.17 -30.48 13.58
CA ALA A 68 -6.84 -30.52 13.03
C ALA A 68 -6.15 -31.88 13.28
N VAL A 69 -5.49 -32.39 12.26
CA VAL A 69 -4.67 -33.61 12.29
C VAL A 69 -3.30 -33.34 11.67
N ASP A 70 -2.28 -34.03 12.14
CA ASP A 70 -0.97 -34.04 11.50
C ASP A 70 -0.75 -35.40 10.81
N VAL A 71 -0.64 -35.39 9.50
CA VAL A 71 -0.61 -36.58 8.64
C VAL A 71 0.84 -36.95 8.32
N THR A 72 1.27 -38.14 8.73
CA THR A 72 2.62 -38.65 8.49
C THR A 72 2.67 -39.63 7.32
N ALA A 73 1.53 -40.22 6.94
CA ALA A 73 1.38 -40.99 5.71
C ALA A 73 0.01 -40.75 5.06
N ILE A 74 0.02 -40.47 3.76
CA ILE A 74 -1.20 -40.34 2.93
C ILE A 74 -1.99 -41.64 2.94
N GLY A 75 -3.31 -41.54 2.73
CA GLY A 75 -4.20 -42.70 2.78
C GLY A 75 -5.62 -42.33 3.19
N THR A 76 -6.47 -43.34 3.36
CA THR A 76 -7.86 -43.14 3.81
C THR A 76 -7.95 -43.07 5.33
N TYR A 77 -8.93 -42.32 5.82
CA TYR A 77 -9.25 -42.25 7.25
C TYR A 77 -10.75 -42.46 7.47
N THR A 78 -11.08 -42.96 8.65
CA THR A 78 -12.44 -43.00 9.19
C THR A 78 -12.32 -42.72 10.68
N ILE A 79 -12.98 -41.67 11.14
CA ILE A 79 -12.94 -41.20 12.52
C ILE A 79 -14.37 -41.07 13.01
N SER A 80 -14.63 -41.56 14.21
CA SER A 80 -15.92 -41.45 14.88
C SER A 80 -15.73 -41.23 16.37
N THR A 81 -16.68 -40.54 16.99
CA THR A 81 -16.85 -40.52 18.44
C THR A 81 -17.70 -41.69 18.89
N GLY A 82 -17.67 -42.01 20.18
CA GLY A 82 -18.75 -42.79 20.81
C GLY A 82 -20.05 -41.98 20.91
N PRO A 83 -21.20 -42.64 21.13
CA PRO A 83 -22.46 -41.94 21.38
C PRO A 83 -22.41 -41.23 22.73
N VAL A 84 -22.63 -39.92 22.73
CA VAL A 84 -22.75 -39.11 23.95
C VAL A 84 -24.00 -38.24 23.85
N ASN A 85 -24.86 -38.31 24.87
CA ASN A 85 -26.13 -37.58 24.90
C ASN A 85 -27.00 -37.77 23.65
N GLY A 86 -26.97 -38.95 23.01
CA GLY A 86 -27.73 -39.24 21.79
C GLY A 86 -27.12 -38.69 20.50
N ILE A 87 -25.89 -38.17 20.53
CA ILE A 87 -25.16 -37.64 19.38
C ILE A 87 -23.95 -38.52 19.05
N ILE A 88 -23.68 -38.72 17.76
CA ILE A 88 -22.43 -39.31 17.24
C ILE A 88 -21.85 -38.36 16.18
N PHE A 89 -20.54 -38.09 16.24
CA PHE A 89 -19.81 -37.41 15.18
C PHE A 89 -18.96 -38.40 14.40
N SER A 90 -19.05 -38.41 13.08
CA SER A 90 -18.21 -39.26 12.23
C SER A 90 -17.83 -38.61 10.90
N GLY A 91 -16.69 -39.01 10.35
CA GLY A 91 -16.19 -38.54 9.07
C GLY A 91 -15.21 -39.53 8.46
N SER A 92 -15.21 -39.63 7.13
CA SER A 92 -14.27 -40.43 6.37
C SER A 92 -13.81 -39.68 5.13
N GLY A 93 -12.62 -40.03 4.63
CA GLY A 93 -12.02 -39.36 3.49
C GLY A 93 -10.64 -39.92 3.18
N SER A 94 -9.87 -39.17 2.40
CA SER A 94 -8.46 -39.46 2.13
C SER A 94 -7.60 -38.23 2.33
N PHE A 95 -6.40 -38.42 2.86
CA PHE A 95 -5.35 -37.42 2.82
C PHE A 95 -4.49 -37.65 1.59
N THR A 96 -4.33 -36.61 0.78
CA THR A 96 -3.49 -36.61 -0.42
C THR A 96 -2.13 -35.94 -0.18
N ALA A 97 -1.90 -35.41 1.01
CA ALA A 97 -0.66 -34.76 1.42
C ALA A 97 -0.36 -35.03 2.91
N THR A 98 0.93 -35.02 3.25
CA THR A 98 1.42 -35.07 4.64
C THR A 98 1.41 -33.66 5.28
N GLY A 99 1.62 -33.60 6.60
CA GLY A 99 1.61 -32.37 7.39
C GLY A 99 0.23 -32.03 7.97
N PRO A 100 0.05 -30.79 8.47
CA PRO A 100 -1.21 -30.35 9.08
C PRO A 100 -2.37 -30.34 8.08
N GLN A 101 -3.42 -31.09 8.38
CA GLN A 101 -4.66 -31.16 7.62
C GLN A 101 -5.87 -30.91 8.55
N THR A 102 -7.02 -30.64 7.97
CA THR A 102 -8.29 -30.51 8.71
C THR A 102 -9.28 -31.55 8.21
N ILE A 103 -9.94 -32.24 9.14
CA ILE A 103 -11.03 -33.18 8.85
C ILE A 103 -12.36 -32.59 9.29
N LEU A 104 -13.44 -33.02 8.65
CA LEU A 104 -14.82 -32.67 8.99
C LEU A 104 -15.55 -33.91 9.50
N LEU A 105 -16.16 -33.80 10.67
CA LEU A 105 -17.04 -34.81 11.25
C LEU A 105 -18.48 -34.31 11.23
N ASN A 106 -19.39 -35.11 10.70
CA ASN A 106 -20.82 -34.83 10.68
C ASN A 106 -21.47 -35.38 11.94
N GLY A 107 -22.24 -34.54 12.63
CA GLY A 107 -23.05 -34.91 13.78
C GLY A 107 -24.37 -35.53 13.34
N THR A 108 -24.74 -36.64 13.99
CA THR A 108 -26.01 -37.33 13.79
C THR A 108 -26.65 -37.66 15.13
N GLY A 109 -27.98 -37.87 15.13
CA GLY A 109 -28.74 -38.28 16.30
C GLY A 109 -29.69 -37.20 16.82
N ILE A 110 -30.24 -37.44 18.01
CA ILE A 110 -31.18 -36.53 18.70
C ILE A 110 -30.61 -36.30 20.11
N PRO A 111 -30.16 -35.07 20.44
CA PRO A 111 -29.64 -34.76 21.75
C PRO A 111 -30.70 -35.03 22.83
N VAL A 112 -30.34 -35.69 23.94
CA VAL A 112 -31.33 -36.12 24.95
C VAL A 112 -31.55 -35.07 26.03
N ALA A 113 -30.47 -34.51 26.59
CA ALA A 113 -30.51 -33.54 27.68
C ALA A 113 -29.75 -32.26 27.35
N ALA A 114 -30.13 -31.16 28.01
CA ALA A 114 -29.39 -29.90 27.97
C ALA A 114 -28.10 -30.00 28.79
N GLY A 115 -27.06 -29.29 28.39
CA GLY A 115 -25.78 -29.26 29.10
C GLY A 115 -24.59 -29.26 28.15
N THR A 116 -23.38 -29.26 28.71
CA THR A 116 -22.13 -29.37 27.97
C THR A 116 -21.64 -30.81 28.01
N PHE A 117 -21.47 -31.41 26.84
CA PHE A 117 -21.06 -32.81 26.70
C PHE A 117 -19.72 -32.90 25.97
N SER A 118 -18.80 -33.71 26.49
CA SER A 118 -17.48 -33.90 25.90
C SER A 118 -17.49 -35.13 24.98
N PHE A 119 -16.98 -34.96 23.76
CA PHE A 119 -16.88 -36.00 22.75
C PHE A 119 -15.41 -36.30 22.46
N THR A 120 -15.04 -37.58 22.49
CA THR A 120 -13.67 -38.04 22.20
C THR A 120 -13.64 -38.81 20.88
N THR A 121 -12.71 -38.49 20.00
CA THR A 121 -12.54 -39.16 18.70
C THR A 121 -11.76 -40.46 18.85
N GLY A 122 -12.38 -41.63 18.70
CA GLY A 122 -11.70 -42.93 18.83
C GLY A 122 -11.13 -43.22 20.23
N VAL A 123 -10.33 -44.30 20.34
CA VAL A 123 -9.87 -44.85 21.63
C VAL A 123 -8.73 -44.04 22.28
N ASN A 124 -7.97 -43.28 21.50
CA ASN A 124 -6.85 -42.43 21.97
C ASN A 124 -6.82 -41.08 21.25
N GLY A 125 -7.97 -40.50 20.92
CA GLY A 125 -8.01 -39.17 20.29
C GLY A 125 -8.09 -38.04 21.30
N CYS A 126 -8.30 -36.85 20.76
CA CYS A 126 -8.56 -35.66 21.57
C CYS A 126 -10.07 -35.50 21.83
N SER A 127 -10.42 -34.59 22.73
CA SER A 127 -11.81 -34.33 23.13
C SER A 127 -12.24 -32.89 22.89
N PHE A 128 -13.53 -32.68 22.56
CA PHE A 128 -14.12 -31.36 22.32
C PHE A 128 -15.52 -31.24 22.96
N PRO A 129 -15.89 -30.06 23.49
CA PRO A 129 -17.20 -29.86 24.09
C PRO A 129 -18.26 -29.47 23.05
N VAL A 130 -19.48 -30.00 23.20
CA VAL A 130 -20.68 -29.52 22.50
C VAL A 130 -21.68 -29.04 23.54
N ILE A 131 -22.16 -27.81 23.38
CA ILE A 131 -23.17 -27.21 24.24
C ILE A 131 -24.54 -27.50 23.65
N VAL A 132 -25.35 -28.27 24.38
CA VAL A 132 -26.74 -28.58 24.03
C VAL A 132 -27.66 -27.66 24.82
N SER A 133 -28.40 -26.82 24.12
CA SER A 133 -29.42 -25.95 24.71
C SER A 133 -30.62 -26.76 25.20
N SER A 134 -31.34 -26.25 26.21
CA SER A 134 -32.60 -26.84 26.61
C SER A 134 -33.56 -26.87 25.43
N GLY A 135 -34.16 -28.03 25.21
CA GLY A 135 -35.35 -28.15 24.38
C GLY A 135 -36.43 -27.33 25.06
N GLY A 136 -36.61 -26.09 24.61
CA GLY A 136 -37.78 -25.32 25.00
C GLY A 136 -38.99 -26.15 24.58
N GLY A 137 -39.89 -26.44 25.52
CA GLY A 137 -41.12 -27.16 25.20
C GLY A 137 -41.74 -26.53 23.96
N SER A 138 -41.90 -27.33 22.92
CA SER A 138 -42.61 -26.92 21.71
C SER A 138 -44.00 -26.44 22.12
N SER A 139 -44.18 -25.13 22.24
CA SER A 139 -45.49 -24.52 22.02
C SER A 139 -45.69 -24.64 20.52
N GLY A 140 -46.37 -25.69 20.06
CA GLY A 140 -46.65 -25.95 18.64
C GLY A 140 -47.57 -24.91 17.98
N GLY A 141 -47.69 -23.71 18.55
CA GLY A 141 -48.46 -22.58 18.05
C GLY A 141 -47.58 -21.41 17.64
N THR A 142 -48.09 -20.61 16.69
CA THR A 142 -47.52 -19.31 16.34
C THR A 142 -47.64 -18.35 17.52
N ALA A 143 -46.58 -17.62 17.83
CA ALA A 143 -46.61 -16.58 18.84
C ALA A 143 -47.60 -15.48 18.46
N VAL A 144 -48.27 -14.91 19.47
CA VAL A 144 -49.07 -13.69 19.33
C VAL A 144 -48.29 -12.56 19.98
N PHE A 145 -47.94 -11.54 19.21
CA PHE A 145 -47.16 -10.40 19.68
C PHE A 145 -47.55 -9.12 18.93
N THR A 146 -47.16 -7.98 19.49
CA THR A 146 -47.29 -6.65 18.87
C THR A 146 -45.92 -5.96 18.81
N LEU A 147 -45.64 -5.22 17.74
CA LEU A 147 -44.42 -4.44 17.63
C LEU A 147 -44.54 -3.14 18.42
N ASN A 148 -43.50 -2.80 19.19
CA ASN A 148 -43.54 -1.59 20.01
C ASN A 148 -43.57 -0.34 19.13
N GLY A 149 -44.61 0.48 19.32
CA GLY A 149 -44.85 1.69 18.53
C GLY A 149 -45.77 1.48 17.32
N ALA A 150 -46.22 0.26 17.02
CA ALA A 150 -47.15 0.02 15.92
C ALA A 150 -48.53 0.68 16.19
N PRO A 151 -49.20 1.24 15.15
CA PRO A 151 -48.81 1.32 13.74
C PRO A 151 -47.95 2.55 13.38
N GLY A 152 -47.44 3.31 14.37
CA GLY A 152 -46.61 4.50 14.17
C GLY A 152 -45.11 4.20 14.04
N ASN A 153 -44.26 5.05 14.63
CA ASN A 153 -42.81 4.87 14.60
C ASN A 153 -42.36 3.79 15.58
N CYS A 154 -41.40 2.96 15.19
CA CYS A 154 -40.85 1.93 16.08
C CYS A 154 -40.16 2.57 17.29
N THR A 155 -40.48 2.09 18.50
CA THR A 155 -39.81 2.51 19.74
C THR A 155 -38.86 1.41 20.22
N GLY A 156 -37.62 1.77 20.60
CA GLY A 156 -36.61 0.78 21.00
C GLY A 156 -36.00 0.02 19.82
N PHE A 157 -35.82 0.73 18.70
CA PHE A 157 -35.18 0.22 17.48
C PHE A 157 -33.69 0.59 17.43
N SER A 158 -32.86 -0.31 16.91
CA SER A 158 -31.44 -0.05 16.65
C SER A 158 -30.93 -0.81 15.43
N THR A 159 -30.09 -0.17 14.61
CA THR A 159 -29.39 -0.82 13.49
C THR A 159 -27.93 -1.05 13.82
N ALA A 160 -27.37 -2.16 13.33
CA ALA A 160 -25.95 -2.43 13.32
C ALA A 160 -25.47 -2.80 11.91
N GLY A 161 -24.21 -2.49 11.60
CA GLY A 161 -23.60 -2.71 10.29
C GLY A 161 -23.50 -1.45 9.42
N THR A 162 -22.75 -1.55 8.33
CA THR A 162 -22.56 -0.48 7.34
C THR A 162 -23.49 -0.71 6.15
N TYR A 163 -24.29 0.29 5.80
CA TYR A 163 -25.26 0.21 4.71
C TYR A 163 -24.84 1.16 3.59
N ALA A 164 -24.37 0.60 2.47
CA ALA A 164 -23.87 1.36 1.33
C ALA A 164 -24.49 0.84 0.02
N ALA A 165 -24.87 1.74 -0.87
CA ALA A 165 -25.38 1.39 -2.18
C ALA A 165 -24.34 0.63 -3.00
N GLY A 166 -24.79 -0.44 -3.67
CA GLY A 166 -23.96 -1.38 -4.42
C GLY A 166 -23.26 -2.44 -3.56
N THR A 167 -23.30 -2.34 -2.22
CA THR A 167 -22.67 -3.33 -1.33
C THR A 167 -23.73 -4.28 -0.77
N ALA A 168 -23.61 -5.58 -1.09
CA ALA A 168 -24.51 -6.60 -0.55
C ALA A 168 -24.46 -6.65 0.98
N LEU A 169 -25.62 -6.80 1.61
CA LEU A 169 -25.73 -6.96 3.06
C LEU A 169 -25.20 -8.34 3.49
N GLY A 170 -24.53 -8.39 4.63
CA GLY A 170 -24.04 -9.61 5.26
C GLY A 170 -24.68 -9.85 6.63
N ALA A 171 -24.26 -10.92 7.31
CA ALA A 171 -24.81 -11.32 8.62
C ALA A 171 -24.65 -10.26 9.74
N THR A 172 -23.76 -9.28 9.55
CA THR A 172 -23.53 -8.18 10.50
C THR A 172 -24.45 -6.97 10.27
N ASN A 173 -25.15 -6.92 9.13
CA ASN A 173 -26.16 -5.90 8.84
C ASN A 173 -27.49 -6.31 9.49
N THR A 174 -27.76 -5.78 10.68
CA THR A 174 -28.94 -6.17 11.46
C THR A 174 -29.77 -4.99 11.93
N ALA A 175 -31.05 -5.26 12.16
CA ALA A 175 -32.04 -4.35 12.67
C ALA A 175 -32.74 -5.02 13.87
N THR A 176 -32.59 -4.46 15.07
CA THR A 176 -33.23 -4.99 16.28
C THR A 176 -34.51 -4.23 16.56
N VAL A 177 -35.62 -4.96 16.69
CA VAL A 177 -36.95 -4.45 17.06
C VAL A 177 -37.37 -5.02 18.39
N THR A 178 -38.22 -4.32 19.13
CA THR A 178 -38.82 -4.85 20.37
C THR A 178 -40.28 -5.19 20.12
N VAL A 179 -40.71 -6.38 20.56
CA VAL A 179 -42.10 -6.83 20.51
C VAL A 179 -42.65 -7.09 21.90
N ASN A 180 -43.94 -6.91 22.12
CA ASN A 180 -44.64 -7.35 23.32
C ASN A 180 -45.37 -8.67 23.04
N VAL A 181 -44.89 -9.76 23.64
CA VAL A 181 -45.40 -11.11 23.43
C VAL A 181 -46.58 -11.38 24.36
N ALA A 182 -47.74 -11.65 23.76
CA ALA A 182 -48.97 -12.03 24.46
C ALA A 182 -49.11 -13.56 24.59
N THR A 183 -48.62 -14.31 23.59
CA THR A 183 -48.63 -15.77 23.59
C THR A 183 -47.28 -16.29 23.11
N ILE A 184 -46.67 -17.17 23.91
CA ILE A 184 -45.43 -17.87 23.56
C ILE A 184 -45.62 -18.75 22.32
N GLY A 185 -44.57 -18.97 21.55
CA GLY A 185 -44.65 -19.70 20.29
C GLY A 185 -43.57 -19.30 19.30
N THR A 186 -43.65 -19.84 18.09
CA THR A 186 -42.71 -19.49 17.01
C THR A 186 -43.11 -18.19 16.34
N TYR A 187 -42.12 -17.43 15.87
CA TYR A 187 -42.33 -16.21 15.10
C TYR A 187 -41.47 -16.20 13.84
N THR A 188 -41.99 -15.51 12.83
CA THR A 188 -41.24 -15.05 11.65
C THR A 188 -41.64 -13.61 11.41
N ILE A 189 -40.66 -12.71 11.35
CA ILE A 189 -40.86 -11.29 11.08
C ILE A 189 -40.01 -10.96 9.85
N SER A 190 -40.63 -10.34 8.85
CA SER A 190 -39.92 -9.78 7.69
C SER A 190 -40.41 -8.37 7.41
N THR A 191 -39.55 -7.51 6.87
CA THR A 191 -39.95 -6.19 6.39
C THR A 191 -40.47 -6.26 4.95
N ASN A 192 -41.05 -5.15 4.48
CA ASN A 192 -41.11 -4.86 3.05
C ASN A 192 -39.70 -4.80 2.42
N THR A 193 -39.62 -5.03 1.12
CA THR A 193 -38.39 -4.83 0.34
C THR A 193 -38.36 -3.40 -0.18
N VAL A 194 -37.37 -2.62 0.24
CA VAL A 194 -37.18 -1.23 -0.17
C VAL A 194 -35.75 -1.03 -0.60
N ASN A 195 -35.55 -0.32 -1.71
CA ASN A 195 -34.22 -0.03 -2.25
C ASN A 195 -33.35 -1.28 -2.46
N GLY A 196 -33.96 -2.42 -2.81
CA GLY A 196 -33.24 -3.68 -3.06
C GLY A 196 -32.85 -4.47 -1.82
N ILE A 197 -33.27 -4.07 -0.62
CA ILE A 197 -32.99 -4.78 0.64
C ILE A 197 -34.25 -5.06 1.45
N SER A 198 -34.18 -6.06 2.31
CA SER A 198 -35.19 -6.40 3.32
C SER A 198 -34.53 -7.02 4.55
N PHE A 199 -35.22 -6.99 5.69
CA PHE A 199 -34.76 -7.61 6.93
C PHE A 199 -35.70 -8.74 7.34
N ALA A 200 -35.15 -9.85 7.84
CA ALA A 200 -35.94 -10.96 8.33
C ALA A 200 -35.32 -11.64 9.56
N GLY A 201 -36.17 -12.19 10.43
CA GLY A 201 -35.76 -12.97 11.59
C GLY A 201 -36.85 -13.96 11.97
N SER A 202 -36.45 -15.12 12.48
CA SER A 202 -37.35 -16.14 13.00
C SER A 202 -36.79 -16.76 14.28
N GLY A 203 -37.67 -17.32 15.09
CA GLY A 203 -37.30 -17.92 16.36
C GLY A 203 -38.52 -18.35 17.16
N SER A 204 -38.37 -18.46 18.48
CA SER A 204 -39.45 -18.73 19.41
C SER A 204 -39.37 -17.84 20.64
N PHE A 205 -40.52 -17.39 21.11
CA PHE A 205 -40.64 -16.75 22.42
C PHE A 205 -40.96 -17.81 23.47
N THR A 206 -40.21 -17.80 24.56
CA THR A 206 -40.38 -18.72 25.70
C THR A 206 -41.02 -18.03 26.91
N THR A 207 -41.18 -16.71 26.85
CA THR A 207 -41.80 -15.88 27.90
C THR A 207 -42.67 -14.81 27.26
N THR A 208 -43.70 -14.37 27.98
CA THR A 208 -44.53 -13.22 27.61
C THR A 208 -43.87 -11.91 28.01
N GLY A 209 -44.36 -10.78 27.48
CA GLY A 209 -43.83 -9.44 27.74
C GLY A 209 -42.87 -8.93 26.67
N PRO A 210 -42.13 -7.82 26.93
CA PRO A 210 -41.22 -7.20 25.97
C PRO A 210 -40.03 -8.10 25.66
N GLN A 211 -39.80 -8.42 24.39
CA GLN A 211 -38.70 -9.25 23.91
C GLN A 211 -38.00 -8.56 22.71
N PRO A 212 -36.66 -8.51 22.67
CA PRO A 212 -35.93 -8.05 21.51
C PRO A 212 -35.90 -9.13 20.42
N VAL A 213 -36.05 -8.72 19.16
CA VAL A 213 -35.90 -9.57 17.98
C VAL A 213 -34.89 -8.94 17.06
N GLN A 214 -33.82 -9.68 16.75
CA GLN A 214 -32.84 -9.27 15.75
C GLN A 214 -33.28 -9.76 14.38
N LEU A 215 -33.36 -8.83 13.42
CA LEU A 215 -33.62 -9.10 12.01
C LEU A 215 -32.32 -8.95 11.24
N ILE A 216 -32.01 -9.91 10.37
CA ILE A 216 -30.82 -9.89 9.52
C ILE A 216 -31.20 -9.32 8.15
N GLY A 217 -30.41 -8.35 7.69
CA GLY A 217 -30.57 -7.71 6.39
C GLY A 217 -30.11 -8.62 5.26
N SER A 218 -30.80 -8.53 4.13
CA SER A 218 -30.47 -9.24 2.89
C SER A 218 -30.65 -8.33 1.68
N GLY A 219 -29.98 -8.66 0.57
CA GLY A 219 -30.02 -7.90 -0.68
C GLY A 219 -28.86 -6.92 -0.84
N THR A 220 -28.95 -6.08 -1.87
CA THR A 220 -27.94 -5.07 -2.20
C THR A 220 -28.65 -3.73 -2.36
N PRO A 221 -28.32 -2.70 -1.55
CA PRO A 221 -28.97 -1.41 -1.67
C PRO A 221 -28.70 -0.79 -3.05
N LEU A 222 -29.74 -0.25 -3.69
CA LEU A 222 -29.63 0.28 -5.05
C LEU A 222 -29.14 1.73 -5.09
N ALA A 223 -29.65 2.58 -4.19
CA ALA A 223 -29.32 4.00 -4.11
C ALA A 223 -29.00 4.45 -2.66
N GLY A 224 -28.24 5.54 -2.52
CA GLY A 224 -28.07 6.21 -1.23
C GLY A 224 -29.31 7.04 -0.88
N GLY A 225 -29.59 7.21 0.41
CA GLY A 225 -30.76 7.94 0.90
C GLY A 225 -31.29 7.36 2.22
N THR A 226 -32.39 7.94 2.71
CA THR A 226 -33.12 7.42 3.88
C THR A 226 -34.35 6.65 3.39
N PHE A 227 -34.50 5.41 3.85
CA PHE A 227 -35.56 4.52 3.41
C PHE A 227 -36.31 3.92 4.61
N ASP A 228 -37.63 3.82 4.48
CA ASP A 228 -38.52 3.37 5.54
C ASP A 228 -38.88 1.89 5.39
N PHE A 229 -38.78 1.15 6.50
CA PHE A 229 -39.04 -0.28 6.60
C PHE A 229 -40.13 -0.55 7.64
N ILE A 230 -40.99 -1.51 7.32
CA ILE A 230 -42.15 -1.91 8.14
C ILE A 230 -42.03 -3.41 8.45
N PRO A 231 -41.62 -3.82 9.66
CA PRO A 231 -41.60 -5.23 10.06
C PRO A 231 -43.01 -5.81 10.25
N GLY A 232 -43.33 -6.90 9.55
CA GLY A 232 -44.63 -7.57 9.62
C GLY A 232 -45.77 -6.81 8.92
N THR A 233 -46.97 -7.40 8.93
CA THR A 233 -48.11 -6.92 8.12
C THR A 233 -48.78 -5.64 8.66
N ASN A 234 -48.64 -5.34 9.96
CA ASN A 234 -49.16 -4.13 10.63
C ASN A 234 -48.11 -3.54 11.59
N GLY A 235 -46.85 -3.54 11.14
CA GLY A 235 -45.72 -3.10 11.95
C GLY A 235 -45.70 -1.61 12.24
N CYS A 236 -44.77 -1.23 13.11
CA CYS A 236 -44.29 0.15 13.19
C CYS A 236 -43.36 0.47 12.01
N THR A 237 -42.96 1.73 11.83
CA THR A 237 -42.00 2.15 10.78
C THR A 237 -40.65 2.53 11.40
N PHE A 238 -39.55 2.12 10.77
CA PHE A 238 -38.20 2.61 11.07
C PHE A 238 -37.49 3.07 9.80
N SER A 239 -36.66 4.11 9.93
CA SER A 239 -35.86 4.64 8.83
C SER A 239 -34.41 4.17 8.90
N LEU A 240 -33.84 3.79 7.76
CA LEU A 240 -32.45 3.40 7.61
C LEU A 240 -31.75 4.34 6.64
N LEU A 241 -30.62 4.91 7.08
CA LEU A 241 -29.73 5.69 6.22
C LEU A 241 -28.78 4.76 5.46
N ILE A 242 -28.79 4.87 4.13
CA ILE A 242 -27.94 4.12 3.21
C ILE A 242 -27.00 5.12 2.55
N THR A 243 -25.69 4.90 2.66
CA THR A 243 -24.69 5.76 2.01
C THR A 243 -24.66 5.49 0.49
N GLY A 244 -24.39 6.52 -0.31
CA GLY A 244 -24.34 6.38 -1.78
C GLY A 244 -23.15 5.55 -2.28
N SER A 245 -23.26 5.02 -3.50
CA SER A 245 -22.17 4.30 -4.18
C SER A 245 -21.35 5.28 -5.02
N SER A 246 -20.02 5.24 -4.94
CA SER A 246 -19.13 6.13 -5.70
C SER A 246 -18.68 5.53 -7.03
N SER A 247 -19.52 4.74 -7.73
CA SER A 247 -19.13 3.96 -8.91
C SER A 247 -19.00 4.77 -10.22
N GLY A 248 -19.37 6.06 -10.24
CA GLY A 248 -19.19 6.98 -11.37
C GLY A 248 -18.04 7.98 -11.16
N SER A 249 -17.68 8.77 -12.18
CA SER A 249 -16.79 9.92 -11.98
C SER A 249 -17.49 11.01 -11.18
N ALA A 250 -16.78 11.59 -10.22
CA ALA A 250 -17.28 12.72 -9.47
C ALA A 250 -17.44 13.96 -10.36
N VAL A 251 -18.44 14.77 -10.05
CA VAL A 251 -18.61 16.12 -10.60
C VAL A 251 -18.43 17.10 -9.45
N PHE A 252 -17.52 18.05 -9.62
CA PHE A 252 -17.17 19.04 -8.61
C PHE A 252 -16.62 20.30 -9.26
N THR A 253 -16.55 21.37 -8.46
CA THR A 253 -15.86 22.62 -8.79
C THR A 253 -14.79 22.88 -7.76
N TYR A 254 -13.69 23.54 -8.12
CA TYR A 254 -12.68 23.95 -7.15
C TYR A 254 -13.10 25.21 -6.40
N THR A 255 -12.83 25.26 -5.11
CA THR A 255 -13.08 26.46 -4.31
C THR A 255 -12.13 27.57 -4.73
N GLY A 256 -12.67 28.56 -5.45
CA GLY A 256 -11.90 29.70 -6.00
C GLY A 256 -11.64 29.64 -7.51
N ALA A 257 -12.09 28.60 -8.22
CA ALA A 257 -11.95 28.55 -9.68
C ALA A 257 -12.77 29.63 -10.40
N PRO A 258 -12.28 30.15 -11.56
CA PRO A 258 -11.00 29.85 -12.21
C PRO A 258 -9.81 30.68 -11.68
N GLY A 259 -10.00 31.44 -10.60
CA GLY A 259 -8.99 32.32 -10.00
C GLY A 259 -8.04 31.59 -9.04
N THR A 260 -7.76 32.19 -7.89
CA THR A 260 -6.87 31.63 -6.87
C THR A 260 -7.60 30.62 -5.99
N CYS A 261 -6.98 29.47 -5.72
CA CYS A 261 -7.52 28.49 -4.79
C CYS A 261 -7.55 29.06 -3.36
N THR A 262 -8.74 29.28 -2.80
CA THR A 262 -8.89 29.90 -1.47
C THR A 262 -8.52 28.98 -0.32
N SER A 263 -8.41 27.67 -0.57
CA SER A 263 -8.11 26.65 0.43
C SER A 263 -6.84 25.85 0.11
N ALA A 264 -6.05 26.30 -0.88
CA ALA A 264 -4.83 25.60 -1.24
C ALA A 264 -3.74 25.79 -0.19
N THR A 265 -3.25 24.68 0.38
CA THR A 265 -2.21 24.70 1.42
C THR A 265 -1.11 23.71 1.08
N PRO A 266 0.04 24.17 0.51
CA PRO A 266 1.22 23.33 0.33
C PRO A 266 1.81 22.91 1.69
N ALA A 267 2.33 21.69 1.77
CA ALA A 267 2.97 21.11 2.94
C ALA A 267 4.26 20.37 2.53
N GLY A 268 5.27 20.43 3.39
CA GLY A 268 6.61 19.92 3.13
C GLY A 268 7.59 21.00 2.65
N THR A 269 8.87 20.63 2.57
CA THR A 269 9.94 21.52 2.11
C THR A 269 10.23 21.30 0.64
N TYR A 270 10.12 22.35 -0.17
CA TYR A 270 10.46 22.32 -1.59
C TYR A 270 11.77 23.04 -1.79
N THR A 271 12.79 22.33 -2.29
CA THR A 271 14.15 22.86 -2.42
C THR A 271 14.67 22.54 -3.81
N ALA A 272 15.24 23.53 -4.49
CA ALA A 272 15.82 23.34 -5.82
C ALA A 272 16.91 22.25 -5.79
N GLY A 273 16.88 21.33 -6.75
CA GLY A 273 17.81 20.20 -6.87
C GLY A 273 17.52 19.00 -5.97
N ILE A 274 16.53 19.06 -5.07
CA ILE A 274 16.19 17.97 -4.16
C ILE A 274 14.87 17.31 -4.58
N ALA A 275 14.89 16.00 -4.84
CA ALA A 275 13.69 15.26 -5.22
C ALA A 275 12.60 15.31 -4.14
N LEU A 276 11.35 15.44 -4.56
CA LEU A 276 10.20 15.44 -3.66
C LEU A 276 9.97 14.06 -3.04
N THR A 277 9.43 14.06 -1.82
CA THR A 277 9.06 12.87 -1.06
C THR A 277 7.55 12.79 -0.88
N ALA A 278 7.06 11.70 -0.30
CA ALA A 278 5.64 11.56 0.07
C ALA A 278 5.14 12.63 1.07
N SER A 279 6.04 13.36 1.73
CA SER A 279 5.67 14.47 2.63
C SER A 279 5.36 15.79 1.90
N ASN A 280 5.77 15.91 0.63
CA ASN A 280 5.52 17.08 -0.20
C ASN A 280 4.12 16.97 -0.79
N THR A 281 3.16 17.71 -0.24
CA THR A 281 1.74 17.60 -0.63
C THR A 281 1.09 18.98 -0.76
N VAL A 282 -0.07 19.04 -1.40
CA VAL A 282 -0.93 20.24 -1.37
C VAL A 282 -2.37 19.80 -1.14
N VAL A 283 -3.03 20.42 -0.17
CA VAL A 283 -4.47 20.24 0.03
C VAL A 283 -5.20 21.26 -0.84
N VAL A 284 -6.22 20.83 -1.58
CA VAL A 284 -7.12 21.69 -2.37
C VAL A 284 -8.57 21.46 -1.97
N GLY A 285 -9.36 22.54 -1.91
CA GLY A 285 -10.79 22.47 -1.62
C GLY A 285 -11.64 22.33 -2.88
N VAL A 286 -12.67 21.50 -2.83
CA VAL A 286 -13.66 21.33 -3.90
C VAL A 286 -15.08 21.35 -3.34
N ASN A 287 -16.06 21.69 -4.17
CA ASN A 287 -17.48 21.55 -3.88
C ASN A 287 -18.09 20.47 -4.79
N VAL A 288 -18.46 19.34 -4.20
CA VAL A 288 -18.91 18.13 -4.91
C VAL A 288 -20.42 18.20 -5.16
N THR A 289 -20.82 18.13 -6.43
CA THR A 289 -22.23 18.07 -6.84
C THR A 289 -22.69 16.65 -7.15
N THR A 290 -21.75 15.77 -7.51
CA THR A 290 -22.02 14.35 -7.77
C THR A 290 -20.91 13.51 -7.15
N ILE A 291 -21.28 12.60 -6.26
CA ILE A 291 -20.37 11.64 -5.63
C ILE A 291 -19.77 10.71 -6.70
N GLY A 292 -18.56 10.22 -6.46
CA GLY A 292 -17.84 9.43 -7.47
C GLY A 292 -16.34 9.42 -7.26
N THR A 293 -15.62 8.77 -8.16
CA THR A 293 -14.16 8.75 -8.19
C THR A 293 -13.58 10.00 -8.86
N TYR A 294 -12.41 10.43 -8.42
CA TYR A 294 -11.65 11.50 -9.06
C TYR A 294 -10.21 11.06 -9.30
N ILE A 295 -9.62 11.60 -10.37
CA ILE A 295 -8.18 11.55 -10.65
C ILE A 295 -7.79 12.98 -11.01
N LEU A 296 -6.90 13.56 -10.22
CA LEU A 296 -6.44 14.92 -10.36
C LEU A 296 -4.93 14.96 -10.56
N SER A 297 -4.49 15.86 -11.43
CA SER A 297 -3.09 16.17 -11.62
C SER A 297 -2.89 17.62 -12.00
N THR A 298 -1.68 18.13 -11.76
CA THR A 298 -1.22 19.41 -12.29
C THR A 298 -0.26 19.16 -13.46
N PRO A 299 -0.05 20.13 -14.37
CA PRO A 299 1.10 20.13 -15.26
C PRO A 299 2.42 20.09 -14.49
N ILE A 300 3.50 19.69 -15.18
CA ILE A 300 4.86 19.83 -14.66
C ILE A 300 5.26 21.31 -14.75
N VAL A 301 5.61 21.90 -13.62
CA VAL A 301 6.14 23.27 -13.53
C VAL A 301 7.43 23.21 -12.72
N ASN A 302 8.50 23.81 -13.25
CA ASN A 302 9.81 23.81 -12.60
C ASN A 302 10.32 22.41 -12.20
N GLY A 303 10.06 21.38 -13.03
CA GLY A 303 10.59 20.02 -12.80
C GLY A 303 9.77 19.14 -11.86
N PHE A 304 8.62 19.60 -11.35
CA PHE A 304 7.73 18.79 -10.50
C PHE A 304 6.24 19.02 -10.80
N SER A 305 5.39 18.11 -10.30
CA SER A 305 3.93 18.15 -10.45
C SER A 305 3.25 17.53 -9.22
N PHE A 306 1.93 17.70 -9.11
CA PHE A 306 1.11 17.10 -8.06
C PHE A 306 0.04 16.19 -8.66
N SER A 307 -0.27 15.08 -8.00
CA SER A 307 -1.38 14.21 -8.39
C SER A 307 -2.06 13.55 -7.19
N GLY A 308 -3.31 13.13 -7.37
CA GLY A 308 -4.08 12.41 -6.36
C GLY A 308 -5.32 11.77 -6.95
N SER A 309 -5.75 10.66 -6.38
CA SER A 309 -6.98 9.96 -6.76
C SER A 309 -7.73 9.49 -5.51
N GLY A 310 -9.03 9.26 -5.65
CA GLY A 310 -9.89 8.85 -4.54
C GLY A 310 -11.36 8.82 -4.95
N SER A 311 -12.25 8.82 -3.95
CA SER A 311 -13.68 8.95 -4.16
C SER A 311 -14.32 9.91 -3.15
N PHE A 312 -15.29 10.70 -3.62
CA PHE A 312 -16.19 11.44 -2.76
C PHE A 312 -17.40 10.57 -2.44
N THR A 313 -17.73 10.47 -1.15
CA THR A 313 -18.89 9.71 -0.64
C THR A 313 -20.04 10.62 -0.21
N ALA A 314 -19.83 11.94 -0.22
CA ALA A 314 -20.81 12.97 0.10
C ALA A 314 -20.68 14.17 -0.84
N THR A 315 -21.80 14.86 -1.07
CA THR A 315 -21.83 16.15 -1.76
C THR A 315 -21.39 17.29 -0.82
N GLY A 316 -21.19 18.48 -1.37
CA GLY A 316 -20.79 19.68 -0.62
C GLY A 316 -19.26 19.89 -0.56
N PRO A 317 -18.79 20.77 0.34
CA PRO A 317 -17.37 21.08 0.51
C PRO A 317 -16.57 19.85 0.94
N GLN A 318 -15.53 19.52 0.19
CA GLN A 318 -14.59 18.43 0.45
C GLN A 318 -13.16 18.93 0.24
N ILE A 319 -12.19 18.20 0.79
CA ILE A 319 -10.76 18.47 0.59
C ILE A 319 -10.11 17.29 -0.15
N VAL A 320 -9.13 17.60 -1.00
CA VAL A 320 -8.31 16.61 -1.69
C VAL A 320 -6.85 16.91 -1.40
N THR A 321 -6.08 15.90 -1.00
CA THR A 321 -4.63 16.00 -0.90
C THR A 321 -4.01 15.48 -2.18
N LEU A 322 -3.16 16.30 -2.82
CA LEU A 322 -2.33 15.90 -3.96
C LEU A 322 -0.89 15.74 -3.49
N THR A 323 -0.24 14.65 -3.91
CA THR A 323 1.15 14.36 -3.58
C THR A 323 2.06 14.84 -4.70
N GLY A 324 3.14 15.51 -4.33
CA GLY A 324 4.16 16.03 -5.24
C GLY A 324 5.11 14.93 -5.73
N SER A 325 5.54 15.05 -6.98
CA SER A 325 6.56 14.18 -7.59
C SER A 325 7.45 14.99 -8.54
N GLY A 326 8.74 14.62 -8.62
CA GLY A 326 9.76 15.29 -9.42
C GLY A 326 10.83 15.97 -8.58
N THR A 327 11.66 16.78 -9.23
CA THR A 327 12.78 17.51 -8.60
C THR A 327 12.65 18.98 -9.01
N PRO A 328 12.41 19.92 -8.07
CA PRO A 328 12.35 21.34 -8.39
C PRO A 328 13.66 21.82 -9.04
N GLY A 329 13.56 22.55 -10.15
CA GLY A 329 14.72 23.04 -10.90
C GLY A 329 15.36 24.29 -10.30
N ALA A 330 14.62 25.39 -10.27
CA ALA A 330 15.05 26.70 -9.75
C ALA A 330 14.31 27.09 -8.46
N SER A 331 14.90 27.97 -7.66
CA SER A 331 14.21 28.62 -6.54
C SER A 331 13.25 29.70 -7.03
N GLY A 332 12.21 29.98 -6.24
CA GLY A 332 11.18 30.96 -6.57
C GLY A 332 9.77 30.49 -6.23
N ILE A 333 8.78 31.27 -6.66
CA ILE A 333 7.36 30.93 -6.49
C ILE A 333 6.82 30.42 -7.83
N PHE A 334 6.25 29.22 -7.82
CA PHE A 334 5.71 28.57 -9.01
C PHE A 334 4.23 28.28 -8.82
N ASN A 335 3.41 28.66 -9.81
CA ASN A 335 1.97 28.49 -9.77
C ASN A 335 1.55 27.19 -10.45
N PHE A 336 0.68 26.44 -9.79
CA PHE A 336 0.12 25.20 -10.30
C PHE A 336 -1.39 25.34 -10.45
N THR A 337 -1.94 24.69 -11.47
CA THR A 337 -3.38 24.63 -11.73
C THR A 337 -3.76 23.17 -11.97
N PRO A 338 -4.61 22.56 -11.12
CA PRO A 338 -5.12 21.21 -11.36
C PRO A 338 -5.95 21.11 -12.65
N SER A 339 -6.08 19.90 -13.17
CA SER A 339 -6.95 19.57 -14.31
C SER A 339 -8.42 19.99 -14.08
N ASN A 340 -9.23 19.96 -15.15
CA ASN A 340 -10.66 20.30 -15.13
C ASN A 340 -10.97 21.77 -14.76
N ASN A 341 -10.29 22.72 -15.39
CA ASN A 341 -10.46 24.17 -15.15
C ASN A 341 -10.26 24.55 -13.67
N GLY A 342 -9.21 24.00 -13.05
CA GLY A 342 -8.87 24.26 -11.67
C GLY A 342 -8.55 25.72 -11.36
N CYS A 343 -8.46 26.03 -10.06
CA CYS A 343 -7.91 27.28 -9.56
C CYS A 343 -6.38 27.19 -9.47
N SER A 344 -5.71 28.35 -9.43
CA SER A 344 -4.24 28.43 -9.30
C SER A 344 -3.80 28.53 -7.84
N PHE A 345 -2.71 27.85 -7.48
CA PHE A 345 -2.07 27.98 -6.17
C PHE A 345 -0.53 28.07 -6.29
N PRO A 346 0.12 28.90 -5.44
CA PRO A 346 1.58 29.04 -5.44
C PRO A 346 2.25 27.96 -4.59
N VAL A 347 3.43 27.52 -5.02
CA VAL A 347 4.38 26.74 -4.23
C VAL A 347 5.72 27.47 -4.22
N THR A 348 6.24 27.74 -3.03
CA THR A 348 7.54 28.39 -2.84
C THR A 348 8.64 27.34 -2.78
N VAL A 349 9.59 27.41 -3.71
CA VAL A 349 10.79 26.58 -3.78
C VAL A 349 11.97 27.37 -3.20
N ALA A 350 12.55 26.88 -2.11
CA ALA A 350 13.76 27.42 -1.52
C ALA A 350 14.98 27.13 -2.41
N ALA A 351 16.01 27.97 -2.30
CA ALA A 351 17.30 27.69 -2.93
C ALA A 351 17.89 26.39 -2.36
N GLY A 352 18.30 25.49 -3.26
CA GLY A 352 19.14 24.36 -2.87
C GLY A 352 20.49 24.86 -2.43
N THR A 353 20.93 24.45 -1.25
CA THR A 353 22.35 24.47 -0.92
C THR A 353 22.99 23.33 -1.70
N LEU A 354 23.67 23.64 -2.81
CA LEU A 354 24.60 22.68 -3.40
C LEU A 354 25.65 22.38 -2.34
N THR A 355 25.64 21.16 -1.78
CA THR A 355 26.63 20.75 -0.80
C THR A 355 27.98 20.54 -1.46
N ASP A 356 27.98 20.10 -2.73
CA ASP A 356 29.17 19.90 -3.55
C ASP A 356 29.09 20.77 -4.81
N PHE A 357 30.05 21.68 -4.98
CA PHE A 357 30.11 22.53 -6.16
C PHE A 357 31.52 22.99 -6.51
N LEU A 358 31.72 23.28 -7.79
CA LEU A 358 32.83 24.05 -8.35
C LEU A 358 32.25 25.04 -9.37
N ILE A 359 32.23 26.32 -9.03
CA ILE A 359 31.63 27.38 -9.85
C ILE A 359 32.61 28.53 -10.05
N CYS A 360 32.54 29.20 -11.19
CA CYS A 360 33.27 30.44 -11.44
C CYS A 360 32.64 31.20 -12.61
N THR A 361 33.18 32.36 -12.93
CA THR A 361 32.87 33.11 -14.15
C THR A 361 34.13 33.19 -15.01
N ILE A 362 34.06 32.70 -16.25
CA ILE A 362 35.17 32.73 -17.22
C ILE A 362 34.82 33.72 -18.33
N ASP A 363 35.64 34.76 -18.51
CA ASP A 363 35.40 35.86 -19.48
C ASP A 363 34.00 36.49 -19.37
N GLY A 364 33.49 36.61 -18.14
CA GLY A 364 32.16 37.17 -17.86
C GLY A 364 31.00 36.18 -18.00
N VAL A 365 31.26 34.92 -18.39
CA VAL A 365 30.25 33.87 -18.51
C VAL A 365 30.25 32.97 -17.26
N PRO A 366 29.13 32.88 -16.51
CA PRO A 366 29.02 31.96 -15.37
C PRO A 366 29.12 30.50 -15.80
N LYS A 367 29.91 29.71 -15.07
CA LYS A 367 30.18 28.29 -15.30
C LYS A 367 29.95 27.45 -14.04
N THR A 368 29.54 26.20 -14.23
CA THR A 368 29.31 25.22 -13.15
C THR A 368 29.89 23.88 -13.56
N PHE A 369 30.86 23.37 -12.78
CA PHE A 369 31.63 22.16 -13.08
C PHE A 369 31.31 21.05 -12.08
N ASN A 370 30.03 20.65 -11.98
CA ASN A 370 29.55 19.75 -10.92
C ASN A 370 29.38 18.29 -11.38
N VAL A 371 29.68 17.96 -12.64
CA VAL A 371 29.68 16.57 -13.13
C VAL A 371 31.03 15.95 -12.85
N ASP A 372 31.04 14.71 -12.33
CA ASP A 372 32.24 14.00 -11.88
C ASP A 372 33.13 14.85 -10.94
N LEU A 373 32.48 15.69 -10.14
CA LEU A 373 33.13 16.60 -9.20
C LEU A 373 33.87 15.82 -8.12
N LEU A 374 35.20 15.89 -8.14
CA LEU A 374 36.07 15.14 -7.23
C LEU A 374 37.10 16.07 -6.61
N GLY A 375 37.27 15.96 -5.29
CA GLY A 375 38.53 16.28 -4.65
C GLY A 375 39.35 14.99 -4.50
N ASP A 376 40.60 14.95 -4.98
CA ASP A 376 41.47 13.78 -4.86
C ASP A 376 42.77 14.13 -4.14
N ARG A 377 42.99 13.51 -2.98
CA ARG A 377 44.16 13.75 -2.15
C ARG A 377 45.21 12.67 -2.37
N PHE A 378 46.12 12.92 -3.31
CA PHE A 378 47.23 12.02 -3.65
C PHE A 378 48.23 11.82 -2.52
N THR A 379 48.51 12.88 -1.76
CA THR A 379 49.48 12.85 -0.65
C THR A 379 49.02 13.76 0.49
N ALA A 380 49.77 13.79 1.59
CA ALA A 380 49.49 14.73 2.66
C ALA A 380 49.56 16.20 2.18
N ASP A 381 50.36 16.45 1.15
CA ASP A 381 50.82 17.78 0.70
C ASP A 381 50.12 18.26 -0.57
N THR A 382 49.35 17.40 -1.26
CA THR A 382 48.73 17.71 -2.56
C THR A 382 47.28 17.25 -2.62
N ILE A 383 46.41 18.11 -3.17
CA ILE A 383 45.00 17.79 -3.46
C ILE A 383 44.58 18.42 -4.79
N ASP A 384 43.90 17.64 -5.62
CA ASP A 384 43.24 18.14 -6.84
C ASP A 384 41.76 18.34 -6.60
N ILE A 385 41.20 19.35 -7.26
CA ILE A 385 39.76 19.67 -7.26
C ILE A 385 39.38 19.87 -8.71
N GLY A 386 38.45 19.07 -9.24
CA GLY A 386 38.03 19.22 -10.62
C GLY A 386 36.64 18.69 -10.90
N GLY A 387 36.08 19.11 -12.04
CA GLY A 387 34.80 18.64 -12.53
C GLY A 387 34.50 19.13 -13.95
N ALA A 388 33.36 18.69 -14.47
CA ALA A 388 32.87 18.95 -15.82
C ALA A 388 31.54 19.71 -15.83
N GLU A 389 31.26 20.47 -16.90
CA GLU A 389 29.94 21.11 -17.10
C GLU A 389 28.83 20.10 -17.46
N SER A 390 29.18 18.94 -18.03
CA SER A 390 28.24 17.90 -18.48
C SER A 390 28.93 16.52 -18.58
N SER A 391 28.15 15.46 -18.83
CA SER A 391 28.66 14.09 -19.06
C SER A 391 29.02 13.80 -20.52
N ALA A 392 29.05 14.82 -21.40
CA ALA A 392 29.44 14.65 -22.79
C ALA A 392 30.94 14.41 -22.93
N GLY A 393 31.37 13.61 -23.92
CA GLY A 393 32.79 13.30 -24.15
C GLY A 393 33.68 14.52 -24.47
N ASN A 394 33.06 15.63 -24.88
CA ASN A 394 33.70 16.91 -25.16
C ASN A 394 33.23 17.99 -24.17
N SER A 395 32.90 17.61 -22.94
CA SER A 395 32.43 18.57 -21.94
C SER A 395 33.58 19.50 -21.51
N PRO A 396 33.32 20.81 -21.33
CA PRO A 396 34.27 21.69 -20.68
C PRO A 396 34.64 21.16 -19.28
N LEU A 397 35.93 21.30 -18.93
CA LEU A 397 36.52 20.83 -17.68
C LEU A 397 37.26 21.97 -16.98
N PHE A 398 37.19 22.01 -15.65
CA PHE A 398 38.00 22.91 -14.85
C PHE A 398 38.66 22.14 -13.70
N GLY A 399 39.94 22.39 -13.48
CA GLY A 399 40.74 21.73 -12.45
C GLY A 399 41.61 22.73 -11.68
N ILE A 400 41.83 22.45 -10.40
CA ILE A 400 42.72 23.18 -9.50
C ILE A 400 43.56 22.14 -8.76
N GLU A 401 44.88 22.30 -8.79
CA GLU A 401 45.80 21.57 -7.91
C GLU A 401 46.26 22.50 -6.80
N LEU A 402 46.25 22.03 -5.56
CA LEU A 402 46.83 22.71 -4.42
C LEU A 402 48.01 21.88 -3.90
N SER A 403 49.12 22.56 -3.62
CA SER A 403 50.31 21.96 -3.03
C SER A 403 50.81 22.78 -1.85
N LYS A 404 51.03 22.11 -0.71
CA LYS A 404 51.63 22.72 0.49
C LYS A 404 52.40 21.70 1.30
N SER A 405 53.69 21.96 1.53
CA SER A 405 54.51 21.16 2.43
C SER A 405 54.56 21.79 3.83
N PRO A 406 54.36 21.05 4.92
CA PRO A 406 54.25 19.58 5.01
C PRO A 406 52.82 19.02 5.00
N ALA A 407 51.80 19.85 4.73
CA ALA A 407 50.42 19.41 4.57
C ALA A 407 49.51 20.52 4.01
N ILE A 408 48.45 20.13 3.30
CA ILE A 408 47.33 21.02 2.96
C ILE A 408 46.65 21.53 4.24
N THR A 409 46.34 22.83 4.26
CA THR A 409 45.66 23.53 5.36
C THR A 409 44.87 24.72 4.81
N THR A 410 44.08 25.38 5.64
CA THR A 410 43.43 26.65 5.25
C THR A 410 44.47 27.75 4.96
N GLY A 411 44.08 28.71 4.13
CA GLY A 411 44.91 29.86 3.77
C GLY A 411 45.01 30.11 2.26
N ILE A 412 45.88 31.05 1.90
CA ILE A 412 46.07 31.51 0.52
C ILE A 412 47.19 30.71 -0.15
N TYR A 413 46.86 30.15 -1.31
CA TYR A 413 47.73 29.48 -2.24
C TYR A 413 47.86 30.39 -3.46
N ASN A 414 49.06 30.89 -3.71
CA ASN A 414 49.37 31.69 -4.90
C ASN A 414 50.01 30.80 -5.97
N ARG A 415 50.17 31.30 -7.20
CA ARG A 415 50.88 30.56 -8.24
C ARG A 415 52.26 30.05 -7.79
N TYR A 416 52.67 28.93 -8.38
CA TYR A 416 54.03 28.43 -8.30
C TYR A 416 55.02 29.45 -8.88
N SER A 417 56.17 29.64 -8.23
CA SER A 417 57.29 30.44 -8.74
C SER A 417 58.60 30.01 -8.11
N PHE A 418 59.74 30.47 -8.64
CA PHE A 418 61.06 30.23 -8.03
C PHE A 418 61.17 30.73 -6.58
N THR A 419 60.35 31.70 -6.19
CA THR A 419 60.26 32.24 -4.83
C THR A 419 59.12 31.66 -4.00
N ASN A 420 58.23 30.86 -4.62
CA ASN A 420 57.11 30.19 -3.96
C ASN A 420 57.00 28.74 -4.46
N THR A 421 57.74 27.84 -3.81
CA THR A 421 57.81 26.42 -4.15
C THR A 421 57.14 25.52 -3.13
N SER A 422 56.64 26.07 -2.02
CA SER A 422 56.17 25.31 -0.84
C SER A 422 54.71 25.52 -0.48
N THR A 423 54.02 26.54 -1.00
CA THR A 423 52.58 26.74 -0.83
C THR A 423 52.01 27.39 -2.09
N PHE A 424 51.54 26.56 -3.03
CA PHE A 424 51.12 27.04 -4.33
C PHE A 424 49.89 26.34 -4.90
N CYS A 425 49.26 26.97 -5.87
CA CYS A 425 48.19 26.39 -6.67
C CYS A 425 48.54 26.43 -8.16
N THR A 426 47.97 25.49 -8.91
CA THR A 426 47.84 25.57 -10.36
C THR A 426 46.37 25.37 -10.75
N ALA A 427 45.99 25.81 -11.95
CA ALA A 427 44.65 25.59 -12.46
C ALA A 427 44.66 25.36 -13.97
N GLY A 428 43.67 24.59 -14.45
CA GLY A 428 43.48 24.25 -15.85
C GLY A 428 42.03 24.40 -16.27
N TYR A 429 41.80 24.80 -17.52
CA TYR A 429 40.49 24.86 -18.16
C TYR A 429 40.58 24.31 -19.59
N ASP A 430 39.67 23.41 -19.92
CA ASP A 430 39.40 22.93 -21.26
C ASP A 430 37.99 23.38 -21.66
N ASP A 431 37.84 24.02 -22.81
CA ASP A 431 36.54 24.48 -23.31
C ASP A 431 35.74 23.38 -24.02
N GLY A 432 36.32 22.20 -24.22
CA GLY A 432 35.68 21.05 -24.86
C GLY A 432 35.39 21.23 -26.35
N LEU A 433 35.74 22.38 -26.93
CA LEU A 433 35.41 22.74 -28.31
C LEU A 433 36.66 22.87 -29.17
N THR A 434 37.79 23.22 -28.56
CA THR A 434 39.06 23.41 -29.22
C THR A 434 40.11 22.44 -28.69
N THR A 435 41.25 22.31 -29.38
CA THR A 435 42.40 21.58 -28.83
C THR A 435 43.23 22.45 -27.87
N THR A 436 42.72 23.62 -27.48
CA THR A 436 43.48 24.61 -26.72
C THR A 436 43.22 24.40 -25.23
N LEU A 437 44.28 24.08 -24.49
CA LEU A 437 44.22 24.00 -23.04
C LEU A 437 44.73 25.29 -22.40
N TRP A 438 43.99 25.77 -21.41
CA TRP A 438 44.28 27.01 -20.70
C TRP A 438 44.77 26.69 -19.30
N PHE A 439 45.92 27.23 -18.91
CA PHE A 439 46.53 26.95 -17.61
C PHE A 439 46.97 28.21 -16.88
N SER A 440 47.01 28.14 -15.55
CA SER A 440 47.63 29.18 -14.73
C SER A 440 49.08 29.41 -15.17
N ALA A 441 49.51 30.66 -15.17
CA ALA A 441 50.85 31.11 -15.55
C ALA A 441 52.00 30.22 -15.03
N LEU A 442 52.91 29.83 -15.93
CA LEU A 442 54.20 29.22 -15.61
C LEU A 442 55.35 30.22 -15.83
N LEU A 443 56.20 30.40 -14.80
CA LEU A 443 57.56 30.99 -14.77
C LEU A 443 57.86 32.37 -15.43
N LEU A 444 57.23 32.75 -16.54
CA LEU A 444 57.56 33.92 -17.38
C LEU A 444 56.41 34.94 -17.53
N GLN A 445 55.20 34.57 -17.12
CA GLN A 445 53.98 35.38 -17.23
C GLN A 445 53.81 36.30 -15.99
N THR A 446 53.17 37.46 -16.12
CA THR A 446 52.97 38.40 -14.99
C THR A 446 51.67 38.17 -14.21
N GLY A 447 50.63 37.58 -14.82
CA GLY A 447 49.35 37.30 -14.16
C GLY A 447 49.38 36.08 -13.23
N GLY A 448 48.53 36.11 -12.22
CA GLY A 448 48.46 35.06 -11.19
C GLY A 448 47.11 34.39 -11.12
N PHE A 449 47.12 33.14 -10.64
CA PHE A 449 45.96 32.44 -10.14
C PHE A 449 46.15 32.25 -8.64
N THR A 450 45.09 32.49 -7.88
CA THR A 450 45.11 32.41 -6.42
C THR A 450 43.91 31.63 -5.95
N VAL A 451 44.13 30.75 -4.98
CA VAL A 451 43.10 29.99 -4.27
C VAL A 451 43.18 30.34 -2.79
N ASN A 452 42.05 30.67 -2.17
CA ASN A 452 41.94 30.86 -0.73
C ASN A 452 41.07 29.75 -0.14
N VAL A 453 41.71 28.80 0.54
CA VAL A 453 41.04 27.69 1.22
C VAL A 453 40.50 28.20 2.56
N THR A 454 39.18 28.21 2.70
CA THR A 454 38.47 28.71 3.89
C THR A 454 38.05 27.57 4.83
N LEU A 455 37.95 26.34 4.33
CA LEU A 455 37.61 25.16 5.10
C LEU A 455 38.46 23.96 4.63
N PHE A 456 39.03 23.22 5.57
CA PHE A 456 39.70 21.95 5.32
C PHE A 456 39.46 21.04 6.53
N THR A 457 38.69 19.96 6.35
CA THR A 457 38.31 19.01 7.42
C THR A 457 38.90 17.62 7.15
N ALA A 458 38.29 16.55 7.67
CA ALA A 458 38.72 15.20 7.36
C ALA A 458 38.30 14.72 5.96
N ASN A 459 37.24 15.30 5.40
CA ASN A 459 36.56 14.80 4.19
C ASN A 459 36.00 15.92 3.29
N ARG A 460 36.39 17.18 3.52
CA ARG A 460 35.84 18.32 2.79
C ARG A 460 36.78 19.49 2.74
N ILE A 461 36.90 20.07 1.55
CA ILE A 461 37.64 21.32 1.31
C ILE A 461 36.70 22.34 0.70
N SER A 462 36.85 23.61 1.09
CA SER A 462 36.08 24.70 0.49
C SER A 462 36.92 25.96 0.42
N GLY A 463 36.61 26.79 -0.55
CA GLY A 463 37.37 28.01 -0.78
C GLY A 463 36.85 28.87 -1.90
N THR A 464 37.65 29.88 -2.22
CA THR A 464 37.43 30.81 -3.32
C THR A 464 38.66 30.86 -4.20
N PHE A 465 38.49 31.22 -5.48
CA PHE A 465 39.60 31.35 -6.41
C PHE A 465 39.32 32.40 -7.48
N SER A 466 40.39 32.94 -8.04
CA SER A 466 40.34 33.88 -9.16
C SER A 466 41.71 34.02 -9.79
N GLY A 467 41.75 34.47 -11.04
CA GLY A 467 43.02 34.76 -11.70
C GLY A 467 42.92 34.70 -13.21
N THR A 468 44.07 34.59 -13.84
CA THR A 468 44.21 34.51 -15.29
C THR A 468 44.78 33.16 -15.69
N LEU A 469 44.14 32.51 -16.66
CA LEU A 469 44.69 31.34 -17.37
C LEU A 469 45.20 31.78 -18.74
N TYR A 470 46.19 31.06 -19.25
CA TYR A 470 46.88 31.35 -20.50
C TYR A 470 46.88 30.13 -21.41
N ASP A 471 46.80 30.37 -22.72
CA ASP A 471 46.91 29.31 -23.73
C ASP A 471 48.32 28.72 -23.79
N ASN A 472 48.53 27.76 -24.69
CA ASN A 472 49.81 27.05 -24.87
C ASN A 472 50.38 26.54 -23.53
N VAL A 473 49.52 25.91 -22.73
CA VAL A 473 49.88 25.31 -21.43
C VAL A 473 50.48 26.33 -20.46
N GLY A 474 49.91 27.53 -20.40
CA GLY A 474 50.34 28.56 -19.44
C GLY A 474 51.49 29.45 -19.95
N LEU A 475 51.92 29.29 -21.20
CA LEU A 475 53.07 29.99 -21.78
C LEU A 475 52.70 30.97 -22.90
N GLY A 476 51.48 30.92 -23.44
CA GLY A 476 51.05 31.73 -24.57
C GLY A 476 50.53 33.13 -24.18
N THR A 477 50.09 33.90 -25.18
CA THR A 477 49.65 35.30 -24.97
C THR A 477 48.13 35.44 -24.90
N GLY A 478 47.39 34.40 -25.30
CA GLY A 478 45.94 34.34 -25.13
C GLY A 478 45.59 34.20 -23.65
N THR A 479 44.49 34.79 -23.22
CA THR A 479 44.07 34.74 -21.80
C THR A 479 42.59 34.36 -21.63
N LYS A 480 42.31 33.73 -20.49
CA LYS A 480 40.97 33.57 -19.90
C LYS A 480 40.96 34.20 -18.52
N THR A 481 39.98 35.06 -18.26
CA THR A 481 39.84 35.72 -16.95
C THR A 481 38.84 34.97 -16.10
N VAL A 482 39.30 34.43 -14.96
CA VAL A 482 38.49 33.69 -13.99
C VAL A 482 38.17 34.59 -12.79
N THR A 483 36.88 34.78 -12.54
CA THR A 483 36.37 35.60 -11.43
C THR A 483 35.27 34.86 -10.67
N ALA A 484 34.95 35.34 -9.46
CA ALA A 484 33.88 34.79 -8.61
C ALA A 484 33.96 33.26 -8.44
N GLY A 485 35.18 32.71 -8.41
CA GLY A 485 35.40 31.28 -8.25
C GLY A 485 35.14 30.85 -6.81
N SER A 486 34.39 29.78 -6.63
CA SER A 486 34.19 29.14 -5.33
C SER A 486 33.94 27.65 -5.48
N PHE A 487 34.34 26.90 -4.47
CA PHE A 487 34.11 25.46 -4.40
C PHE A 487 33.82 25.00 -2.98
N SER A 488 33.07 23.90 -2.90
CA SER A 488 32.99 23.02 -1.73
C SER A 488 32.94 21.60 -2.26
N VAL A 489 33.95 20.78 -1.98
CA VAL A 489 34.02 19.41 -2.55
C VAL A 489 34.38 18.39 -1.47
N PRO A 490 33.85 17.16 -1.57
CA PRO A 490 34.35 16.04 -0.79
C PRO A 490 35.69 15.56 -1.36
N TYR A 491 36.57 15.03 -0.52
CA TYR A 491 37.83 14.39 -0.91
C TYR A 491 38.26 13.29 0.05
#